data_AF-A0A7V4KBI2-F1
#
_entry.id   AF-A0A7V4KBI2-F1
#
_cell.length_a   1.000
_cell.length_b   1.000
_cell.length_c   1.000
_cell.angle_alpha   90.00
_cell.angle_beta   90.00
_cell.angle_gamma   90.00
#
_symmetry.space_group_name_H-M   'P 1'
#
loop_
_entity.id
_entity.type
_entity.pdbx_description
1 polymer ?
#
loop_
_entity_poly.entity_id
_entity_poly.type
_entity_poly.pdbx_seq_one_letter_code
_entity_poly.pdbx_strand_id
1 'polypeptide(L)'
;MIALLIAVPLAFGFATVAFPKLSRYILPFVALFNLVLLLGFVHPTQVTEIGKWPAAYGIVLVLDNVNYPFLIFVNLVLFALSISATYEDKLGVLLLVLTAALNGLLLTGDFFNSFVFLEIIAAVAYVLASQNKNSYAAFKYLIFGSVAGILYLIGVVSMYVYAGTLNMAYAGFIASPEYVQVAGILIVIALLVELKILPLGLWAPDVYSNGSTVTPVALGSAITVAIFYLFSRIFFNVLEPVKPMPVYILSLISIAFAQLAAMKQKTLGRTLAYASIAGASTVMAALSSGAFGVETIASAAYLYLFNEAISMFILFTIYGYLNHKGFKNNSVAGIAFSLASISLIGFPLTAGFWAKINLL
;
A
#
# COMPACT_ATOMS: atom_id res chain seq x y z
N MET A 1 -16.18 -7.80 15.39
CA MET A 1 -15.53 -8.88 14.61
C MET A 1 -14.37 -8.35 13.77
N ILE A 2 -14.51 -7.20 13.11
CA ILE A 2 -13.42 -6.58 12.32
C ILE A 2 -12.10 -6.36 13.07
N ALA A 3 -12.15 -6.08 14.39
CA ALA A 3 -10.94 -5.95 15.21
C ALA A 3 -10.06 -7.22 15.24
N LEU A 4 -10.65 -8.41 15.01
CA LEU A 4 -9.90 -9.68 14.97
C LEU A 4 -8.93 -9.73 13.79
N LEU A 5 -9.22 -9.01 12.70
CA LEU A 5 -8.32 -8.89 11.53
C LEU A 5 -6.98 -8.25 11.91
N ILE A 6 -6.93 -7.50 13.01
CA ILE A 6 -5.73 -6.85 13.55
C ILE A 6 -5.19 -7.66 14.74
N ALA A 7 -6.07 -8.04 15.68
CA ALA A 7 -5.68 -8.68 16.92
C ALA A 7 -5.08 -10.08 16.72
N VAL A 8 -5.62 -10.87 15.80
CA VAL A 8 -5.13 -12.26 15.57
C VAL A 8 -3.71 -12.25 14.98
N PRO A 9 -3.41 -11.51 13.89
CA PRO A 9 -2.03 -11.45 13.41
C PRO A 9 -1.04 -10.85 14.42
N LEU A 10 -1.44 -9.85 15.22
CA LEU A 10 -0.58 -9.34 16.30
C LEU A 10 -0.31 -10.38 17.38
N ALA A 11 -1.34 -11.06 17.88
CA ALA A 11 -1.20 -12.06 18.93
C ALA A 11 -0.23 -13.18 18.51
N PHE A 12 -0.39 -13.67 17.29
CA PHE A 12 0.53 -14.67 16.72
C PHE A 12 1.91 -14.08 16.38
N GLY A 13 1.98 -12.82 15.95
CA GLY A 13 3.25 -12.11 15.74
C GLY A 13 4.07 -12.09 17.02
N PHE A 14 3.47 -11.67 18.15
CA PHE A 14 4.14 -11.67 19.46
C PHE A 14 4.47 -13.08 19.96
N ALA A 15 3.54 -14.02 19.87
CA ALA A 15 3.76 -15.40 20.31
C ALA A 15 4.94 -16.08 19.56
N THR A 16 5.11 -15.74 18.28
CA THR A 16 6.17 -16.32 17.45
C THR A 16 7.53 -15.64 17.57
N VAL A 17 7.65 -14.53 18.31
CA VAL A 17 8.96 -13.92 18.63
C VAL A 17 9.85 -14.92 19.41
N ALA A 18 9.27 -15.63 20.37
CA ALA A 18 9.99 -16.64 21.16
C ALA A 18 10.33 -17.90 20.35
N PHE A 19 9.53 -18.20 19.32
CA PHE A 19 9.68 -19.38 18.47
C PHE A 19 9.60 -19.02 16.97
N PRO A 20 10.62 -18.34 16.40
CA PRO A 20 10.54 -17.78 15.04
C PRO A 20 10.24 -18.81 13.95
N LYS A 21 10.72 -20.06 14.11
CA LYS A 21 10.45 -21.18 13.19
C LYS A 21 8.96 -21.45 13.01
N LEU A 22 8.17 -21.24 14.06
CA LEU A 22 6.73 -21.49 14.02
C LEU A 22 5.98 -20.43 13.22
N SER A 23 6.55 -19.22 13.08
CA SER A 23 5.93 -18.12 12.34
C SER A 23 5.66 -18.48 10.88
N ARG A 24 6.55 -19.27 10.26
CA ARG A 24 6.38 -19.77 8.88
C ARG A 24 5.13 -20.63 8.70
N TYR A 25 4.82 -21.45 9.69
CA TYR A 25 3.66 -22.33 9.63
C TYR A 25 2.38 -21.57 10.02
N ILE A 26 2.46 -20.65 10.98
CA ILE A 26 1.30 -19.90 11.48
C ILE A 26 0.81 -18.85 10.47
N LEU A 27 1.71 -18.16 9.77
CA LEU A 27 1.37 -17.10 8.83
C LEU A 27 0.27 -17.48 7.81
N PRO A 28 0.36 -18.60 7.06
CA PRO A 28 -0.70 -18.97 6.11
C PRO A 28 -2.04 -19.26 6.80
N PHE A 29 -2.05 -19.83 8.00
CA PHE A 29 -3.29 -20.06 8.75
C PHE A 29 -3.92 -18.74 9.21
N VAL A 30 -3.13 -17.77 9.64
CA VAL A 30 -3.62 -16.43 10.04
C VAL A 30 -4.18 -15.69 8.82
N ALA A 31 -3.49 -15.71 7.69
CA ALA A 31 -3.96 -15.08 6.47
C ALA A 31 -5.25 -15.75 5.94
N LEU A 32 -5.33 -17.08 5.99
CA LEU A 32 -6.54 -17.83 5.65
C LEU A 32 -7.68 -17.53 6.61
N PHE A 33 -7.42 -17.45 7.92
CA PHE A 33 -8.41 -17.08 8.93
C PHE A 33 -9.02 -15.71 8.62
N ASN A 34 -8.19 -14.71 8.29
CA ASN A 34 -8.68 -13.38 7.91
C ASN A 34 -9.57 -13.43 6.65
N LEU A 35 -9.19 -14.21 5.64
CA LEU A 35 -10.00 -14.38 4.43
C LEU A 35 -11.34 -15.04 4.71
N VAL A 36 -11.35 -16.10 5.53
CA VAL A 36 -12.59 -16.78 5.94
C VAL A 36 -13.47 -15.83 6.76
N LEU A 37 -12.88 -15.04 7.67
CA LEU A 37 -13.61 -14.05 8.46
C LEU A 37 -14.23 -12.98 7.56
N LEU A 38 -13.47 -12.44 6.60
CA LEU A 38 -13.94 -11.45 5.65
C LEU A 38 -15.07 -11.99 4.78
N LEU A 39 -14.89 -13.15 4.14
CA LEU A 39 -15.86 -13.68 3.17
C LEU A 39 -17.10 -14.32 3.81
N GLY A 40 -16.97 -14.86 5.03
CA GLY A 40 -18.03 -15.65 5.67
C GLY A 40 -18.82 -14.93 6.76
N PHE A 41 -18.23 -13.94 7.44
CA PHE A 41 -18.76 -13.45 8.72
C PHE A 41 -18.76 -11.93 8.88
N VAL A 42 -18.09 -11.21 7.99
CA VAL A 42 -17.96 -9.76 8.05
C VAL A 42 -18.66 -9.17 6.84
N HIS A 43 -19.47 -8.14 7.06
CA HIS A 43 -20.19 -7.45 6.01
C HIS A 43 -19.85 -5.96 6.09
N PRO A 44 -19.82 -5.23 4.95
CA PRO A 44 -19.55 -3.80 4.95
C PRO A 44 -20.63 -3.04 5.75
N THR A 45 -20.36 -1.77 6.05
CA THR A 45 -21.17 -0.85 6.89
C THR A 45 -21.08 -1.08 8.41
N GLN A 46 -19.95 -1.63 8.88
CA GLN A 46 -19.69 -1.82 10.31
C GLN A 46 -18.83 -0.70 10.88
N VAL A 47 -19.26 -0.13 12.00
CA VAL A 47 -18.48 0.84 12.79
C VAL A 47 -18.29 0.24 14.17
N THR A 48 -17.04 0.06 14.58
CA THR A 48 -16.68 -0.49 15.90
C THR A 48 -15.90 0.54 16.70
N GLU A 49 -16.51 1.02 17.78
CA GLU A 49 -15.86 1.87 18.78
C GLU A 49 -14.99 1.01 19.70
N ILE A 50 -13.68 1.26 19.68
CA ILE A 50 -12.74 0.51 20.53
C ILE A 50 -12.85 1.02 21.97
N GLY A 51 -12.98 0.07 22.91
CA GLY A 51 -13.05 0.38 24.33
C GLY A 51 -14.34 1.06 24.79
N LYS A 52 -15.38 1.13 23.93
CA LYS A 52 -16.67 1.82 24.21
C LYS A 52 -16.54 3.31 24.50
N TRP A 53 -15.48 3.94 23.98
CA TRP A 53 -15.35 5.39 23.99
C TRP A 53 -16.15 6.00 22.83
N PRO A 54 -16.82 7.16 23.03
CA PRO A 54 -17.57 7.81 21.95
C PRO A 54 -16.69 8.06 20.72
N ALA A 55 -17.22 7.80 19.52
CA ALA A 55 -16.50 7.92 18.25
C ALA A 55 -15.76 9.26 18.01
N ALA A 56 -16.20 10.36 18.63
CA ALA A 56 -15.57 11.67 18.50
C ALA A 56 -14.18 11.76 19.18
N TYR A 57 -13.96 10.95 20.21
CA TYR A 57 -12.74 10.97 21.04
C TYR A 57 -12.01 9.61 21.07
N GLY A 58 -12.74 8.52 20.82
CA GLY A 58 -12.22 7.16 20.82
C GLY A 58 -11.72 6.71 19.45
N ILE A 59 -10.97 5.61 19.44
CA ILE A 59 -10.53 4.97 18.21
C ILE A 59 -11.70 4.22 17.60
N VAL A 60 -11.96 4.47 16.32
CA VAL A 60 -13.03 3.82 15.57
C VAL A 60 -12.43 2.98 14.44
N LEU A 61 -12.86 1.73 14.35
CA LEU A 61 -12.65 0.90 13.17
C LEU A 61 -13.89 0.95 12.29
N VAL A 62 -13.72 1.35 11.05
CA VAL A 62 -14.77 1.52 10.05
C VAL A 62 -14.54 0.53 8.93
N LEU A 63 -15.57 -0.23 8.61
CA LEU A 63 -15.65 -1.08 7.43
C LEU A 63 -16.83 -0.60 6.58
N ASP A 64 -16.55 -0.09 5.40
CA ASP A 64 -17.49 0.43 4.42
C ASP A 64 -17.41 -0.37 3.10
N ASN A 65 -18.22 0.01 2.11
CA ASN A 65 -18.23 -0.68 0.82
C ASN A 65 -16.95 -0.44 -0.01
N VAL A 66 -16.22 0.64 0.28
CA VAL A 66 -15.01 1.00 -0.46
C VAL A 66 -13.81 0.21 0.08
N ASN A 67 -13.66 0.08 1.39
CA ASN A 67 -12.49 -0.57 1.99
C ASN A 67 -12.60 -2.08 2.10
N TYR A 68 -13.82 -2.63 2.07
CA TYR A 68 -14.07 -4.06 2.06
C TYR A 68 -13.35 -4.82 0.93
N PRO A 69 -13.43 -4.42 -0.37
CA PRO A 69 -12.68 -5.07 -1.43
C PRO A 69 -11.16 -4.92 -1.27
N PHE A 70 -10.68 -3.79 -0.72
CA PHE A 70 -9.25 -3.60 -0.44
C PHE A 70 -8.75 -4.55 0.64
N LEU A 71 -9.52 -4.78 1.70
CA LEU A 71 -9.20 -5.74 2.75
C LEU A 71 -9.10 -7.17 2.22
N ILE A 72 -10.07 -7.58 1.39
CA ILE A 72 -10.03 -8.90 0.74
C ILE A 72 -8.79 -9.01 -0.14
N PHE A 73 -8.55 -8.01 -1.00
CA PHE A 73 -7.39 -8.01 -1.90
C PHE A 73 -6.06 -8.10 -1.14
N VAL A 74 -5.88 -7.27 -0.12
CA VAL A 74 -4.65 -7.26 0.68
C VAL A 74 -4.44 -8.59 1.41
N ASN A 75 -5.48 -9.17 2.01
CA ASN A 75 -5.35 -10.48 2.66
C ASN A 75 -5.14 -11.62 1.66
N LEU A 76 -5.66 -11.52 0.43
CA LEU A 76 -5.37 -12.48 -0.65
C LEU A 76 -3.90 -12.43 -1.05
N VAL A 77 -3.36 -11.23 -1.23
CA VAL A 77 -1.93 -11.04 -1.55
C VAL A 77 -1.04 -11.54 -0.41
N LEU A 78 -1.38 -11.24 0.84
CA LEU A 78 -0.62 -11.71 2.01
C LEU A 78 -0.70 -13.23 2.16
N PHE A 79 -1.87 -13.84 1.90
CA PHE A 79 -2.01 -15.29 1.86
C PHE A 79 -1.14 -15.89 0.75
N ALA A 80 -1.20 -15.36 -0.47
CA ALA A 80 -0.37 -15.81 -1.58
C ALA A 80 1.14 -15.66 -1.27
N LEU A 81 1.54 -14.57 -0.64
CA LEU A 81 2.91 -14.33 -0.18
C LEU A 81 3.35 -15.35 0.88
N SER A 82 2.46 -15.69 1.81
CA SER A 82 2.75 -16.62 2.91
C SER A 82 3.05 -18.05 2.43
N ILE A 83 2.49 -18.44 1.29
CA ILE A 83 2.69 -19.76 0.68
C ILE A 83 3.79 -19.76 -0.41
N SER A 84 4.02 -18.63 -1.08
CA SER A 84 4.94 -18.54 -2.22
C SER A 84 6.38 -18.23 -1.81
N ALA A 85 6.56 -17.45 -0.77
CA ALA A 85 7.90 -17.01 -0.39
C ALA A 85 8.63 -18.11 0.39
N THR A 86 9.84 -18.44 -0.07
CA THR A 86 10.80 -19.16 0.77
C THR A 86 11.49 -18.10 1.63
N TYR A 87 10.90 -17.80 2.77
CA TYR A 87 11.42 -16.78 3.68
C TYR A 87 12.14 -17.42 4.86
N GLU A 88 13.17 -16.73 5.36
CA GLU A 88 13.84 -17.10 6.60
C GLU A 88 12.86 -17.02 7.78
N ASP A 89 13.08 -17.85 8.81
CA ASP A 89 12.16 -17.97 9.95
C ASP A 89 11.81 -16.63 10.62
N LYS A 90 12.71 -15.64 10.59
CA LYS A 90 12.47 -14.31 11.19
C LYS A 90 11.54 -13.42 10.37
N LEU A 91 11.41 -13.67 9.06
CA LEU A 91 10.56 -12.87 8.18
C LEU A 91 9.08 -13.19 8.36
N GLY A 92 8.72 -14.39 8.83
CA GLY A 92 7.33 -14.74 9.10
C GLY A 92 6.71 -13.89 10.21
N VAL A 93 7.49 -13.57 11.26
CA VAL A 93 7.07 -12.64 12.33
C VAL A 93 6.78 -11.25 11.76
N LEU A 94 7.66 -10.74 10.89
CA LEU A 94 7.48 -9.44 10.24
C LEU A 94 6.23 -9.41 9.37
N LEU A 95 5.94 -10.49 8.64
CA LEU A 95 4.75 -10.60 7.80
C LEU A 95 3.45 -10.69 8.62
N LEU A 96 3.47 -11.30 9.81
CA LEU A 96 2.34 -11.29 10.75
C LEU A 96 2.06 -9.86 11.25
N VAL A 97 3.11 -9.13 11.64
CA VAL A 97 3.00 -7.72 12.06
C VAL A 97 2.52 -6.83 10.89
N LEU A 98 3.06 -7.05 9.69
CA LEU A 98 2.62 -6.34 8.48
C LEU A 98 1.15 -6.60 8.16
N THR A 99 0.69 -7.85 8.32
CA THR A 99 -0.72 -8.22 8.10
C THR A 99 -1.64 -7.44 9.05
N ALA A 100 -1.31 -7.38 10.33
CA ALA A 100 -2.06 -6.56 11.29
C ALA A 100 -2.05 -5.08 10.93
N ALA A 101 -0.88 -4.54 10.59
CA ALA A 101 -0.72 -3.12 10.31
C ALA A 101 -1.48 -2.69 9.05
N LEU A 102 -1.46 -3.51 7.98
CA LEU A 102 -2.22 -3.25 6.76
C LEU A 102 -3.74 -3.33 7.01
N ASN A 103 -4.21 -4.33 7.75
CA ASN A 103 -5.62 -4.41 8.12
C ASN A 103 -6.04 -3.22 9.00
N GLY A 104 -5.18 -2.82 9.93
CA GLY A 104 -5.37 -1.62 10.75
C GLY A 104 -5.47 -0.34 9.93
N LEU A 105 -4.56 -0.17 8.96
CA LEU A 105 -4.54 0.98 8.06
C LEU A 105 -5.81 1.10 7.23
N LEU A 106 -6.34 -0.04 6.75
CA LEU A 106 -7.57 -0.08 5.96
C LEU A 106 -8.84 0.15 6.80
N LEU A 107 -8.81 -0.25 8.08
CA LEU A 107 -9.96 -0.16 8.98
C LEU A 107 -10.00 1.14 9.79
N THR A 108 -8.88 1.82 10.02
CA THR A 108 -8.86 2.99 10.90
C THR A 108 -9.71 4.14 10.34
N GLY A 109 -10.52 4.76 11.20
CA GLY A 109 -11.25 6.00 10.92
C GLY A 109 -10.57 7.26 11.45
N ASP A 110 -9.34 7.15 11.93
CA ASP A 110 -8.62 8.18 12.68
C ASP A 110 -7.23 8.47 12.09
N PHE A 111 -6.89 9.77 11.99
CA PHE A 111 -5.64 10.27 11.41
C PHE A 111 -4.37 9.85 12.17
N PHE A 112 -4.41 9.87 13.49
CA PHE A 112 -3.25 9.48 14.29
C PHE A 112 -3.05 7.96 14.23
N ASN A 113 -4.14 7.20 14.26
CA ASN A 113 -4.03 5.76 14.18
C ASN A 113 -3.62 5.28 12.77
N SER A 114 -3.98 6.01 11.69
CA SER A 114 -3.37 5.76 10.37
C SER A 114 -1.88 6.07 10.35
N PHE A 115 -1.41 7.13 11.01
CA PHE A 115 0.02 7.38 11.21
C PHE A 115 0.71 6.21 11.91
N VAL A 116 0.16 5.72 13.02
CA VAL A 116 0.73 4.59 13.76
C VAL A 116 0.86 3.35 12.87
N PHE A 117 -0.16 3.01 12.09
CA PHE A 117 -0.08 1.87 11.18
C PHE A 117 0.90 2.09 10.02
N LEU A 118 1.00 3.32 9.48
CA LEU A 118 2.02 3.66 8.48
C LEU A 118 3.43 3.45 9.04
N GLU A 119 3.71 3.90 10.26
CA GLU A 119 5.03 3.72 10.90
C GLU A 119 5.34 2.24 11.18
N ILE A 120 4.36 1.43 11.57
CA ILE A 120 4.56 -0.02 11.72
C ILE A 120 4.87 -0.68 10.37
N ILE A 121 4.13 -0.31 9.31
CA ILE A 121 4.38 -0.79 7.94
C ILE A 121 5.79 -0.39 7.49
N ALA A 122 6.17 0.88 7.70
CA ALA A 122 7.47 1.42 7.33
C ALA A 122 8.60 0.72 8.08
N ALA A 123 8.47 0.52 9.40
CA ALA A 123 9.44 -0.20 10.22
C ALA A 123 9.67 -1.64 9.71
N VAL A 124 8.59 -2.37 9.42
CA VAL A 124 8.70 -3.70 8.80
C VAL A 124 9.41 -3.60 7.44
N ALA A 125 9.01 -2.65 6.61
CA ALA A 125 9.59 -2.48 5.29
C ALA A 125 11.08 -2.10 5.31
N TYR A 126 11.55 -1.33 6.30
CA TYR A 126 12.97 -1.04 6.51
C TYR A 126 13.77 -2.30 6.84
N VAL A 127 13.25 -3.16 7.71
CA VAL A 127 13.90 -4.43 8.06
C VAL A 127 13.92 -5.38 6.88
N LEU A 128 12.86 -5.42 6.06
CA LEU A 128 12.83 -6.18 4.81
C LEU A 128 13.83 -5.60 3.79
N ALA A 129 13.93 -4.28 3.70
CA ALA A 129 14.84 -3.58 2.79
C ALA A 129 16.32 -3.79 3.15
N SER A 130 16.66 -3.96 4.42
CA SER A 130 18.05 -4.11 4.89
C SER A 130 18.63 -5.51 4.70
N GLN A 131 17.80 -6.48 4.30
CA GLN A 131 18.27 -7.85 4.01
C GLN A 131 19.26 -7.87 2.84
N ASN A 132 19.98 -8.98 2.65
CA ASN A 132 20.95 -9.16 1.55
C ASN A 132 22.06 -8.09 1.50
N LYS A 133 22.50 -7.58 2.66
CA LYS A 133 23.52 -6.52 2.79
C LYS A 133 23.13 -5.20 2.11
N ASN A 134 21.83 -4.91 1.98
CA ASN A 134 21.30 -3.72 1.33
C ASN A 134 21.08 -2.54 2.31
N SER A 135 21.96 -2.40 3.30
CA SER A 135 21.82 -1.42 4.38
C SER A 135 21.79 0.03 3.87
N TYR A 136 22.49 0.34 2.77
CA TYR A 136 22.48 1.68 2.19
C TYR A 136 21.10 2.06 1.63
N ALA A 137 20.46 1.17 0.86
CA ALA A 137 19.12 1.45 0.33
C ALA A 137 18.07 1.47 1.45
N ALA A 138 18.20 0.59 2.45
CA ALA A 138 17.35 0.60 3.63
C ALA A 138 17.48 1.92 4.42
N PHE A 139 18.72 2.42 4.59
CA PHE A 139 18.96 3.71 5.23
C PHE A 139 18.40 4.88 4.42
N LYS A 140 18.57 4.85 3.08
CA LYS A 140 17.94 5.83 2.19
C LYS A 140 16.42 5.82 2.36
N TYR A 141 15.80 4.64 2.38
CA TYR A 141 14.36 4.53 2.60
C TYR A 141 13.94 5.01 3.99
N LEU A 142 14.71 4.68 5.04
CA LEU A 142 14.47 5.17 6.39
C LEU A 142 14.49 6.70 6.44
N ILE A 143 15.42 7.38 5.77
CA ILE A 143 15.45 8.85 5.73
C ILE A 143 14.19 9.40 5.06
N PHE A 144 13.87 8.92 3.84
CA PHE A 144 12.71 9.40 3.10
C PHE A 144 11.41 9.17 3.88
N GLY A 145 11.23 7.96 4.43
CA GLY A 145 10.05 7.64 5.20
C GLY A 145 9.99 8.35 6.56
N SER A 146 11.12 8.58 7.24
CA SER A 146 11.13 9.38 8.49
C SER A 146 10.70 10.83 8.23
N VAL A 147 11.16 11.42 7.12
CA VAL A 147 10.72 12.77 6.71
C VAL A 147 9.22 12.76 6.38
N ALA A 148 8.74 11.73 5.67
CA ALA A 148 7.32 11.57 5.38
C ALA A 148 6.49 11.42 6.67
N GLY A 149 6.89 10.57 7.60
CA GLY A 149 6.24 10.37 8.89
C GLY A 149 6.17 11.64 9.73
N ILE A 150 7.25 12.43 9.77
CA ILE A 150 7.26 13.74 10.43
C ILE A 150 6.25 14.69 9.76
N LEU A 151 6.26 14.80 8.43
CA LEU A 151 5.31 15.65 7.70
C LEU A 151 3.86 15.22 7.93
N TYR A 152 3.61 13.90 7.90
CA TYR A 152 2.30 13.33 8.17
C TYR A 152 1.84 13.68 9.59
N LEU A 153 2.70 13.48 10.59
CA LEU A 153 2.38 13.77 12.00
C LEU A 153 2.16 15.26 12.24
N ILE A 154 2.96 16.16 11.64
CA ILE A 154 2.72 17.61 11.71
C ILE A 154 1.36 17.96 11.08
N GLY A 155 1.00 17.34 9.96
CA GLY A 155 -0.31 17.49 9.35
C GLY A 155 -1.44 17.01 10.26
N VAL A 156 -1.29 15.85 10.90
CA VAL A 156 -2.26 15.29 11.88
C VAL A 156 -2.44 16.22 13.08
N VAL A 157 -1.34 16.68 13.68
CA VAL A 157 -1.36 17.62 14.81
C VAL A 157 -2.03 18.93 14.39
N SER A 158 -1.75 19.43 13.20
CA SER A 158 -2.40 20.63 12.65
C SER A 158 -3.91 20.40 12.50
N MET A 159 -4.33 19.28 11.92
CA MET A 159 -5.75 18.91 11.84
C MET A 159 -6.42 18.89 13.21
N TYR A 160 -5.77 18.31 14.21
CA TYR A 160 -6.31 18.27 15.58
C TYR A 160 -6.46 19.67 16.19
N VAL A 161 -5.48 20.55 16.02
CA VAL A 161 -5.53 21.93 16.54
C VAL A 161 -6.71 22.70 15.95
N TYR A 162 -7.02 22.49 14.67
CA TYR A 162 -8.08 23.25 13.98
C TYR A 162 -9.47 22.59 14.06
N ALA A 163 -9.55 21.26 14.09
CA ALA A 163 -10.81 20.52 14.10
C ALA A 163 -11.24 20.06 15.51
N GLY A 164 -10.32 20.02 16.47
CA GLY A 164 -10.56 19.51 17.82
C GLY A 164 -10.77 17.99 17.92
N THR A 165 -10.54 17.26 16.81
CA THR A 165 -10.73 15.80 16.72
C THR A 165 -9.74 15.19 15.74
N LEU A 166 -9.40 13.93 15.96
CA LEU A 166 -8.55 13.11 15.08
C LEU A 166 -9.37 12.16 14.19
N ASN A 167 -10.68 12.06 14.45
CA ASN A 167 -11.58 11.24 13.65
C ASN A 167 -11.79 11.92 12.29
N MET A 168 -11.47 11.19 11.21
CA MET A 168 -11.50 11.72 9.85
C MET A 168 -12.90 12.21 9.44
N ALA A 169 -13.96 11.51 9.86
CA ALA A 169 -15.33 11.86 9.50
C ALA A 169 -15.77 13.17 10.16
N TYR A 170 -15.44 13.37 11.44
CA TYR A 170 -15.76 14.62 12.14
C TYR A 170 -14.86 15.77 11.66
N ALA A 171 -13.57 15.51 11.43
CA ALA A 171 -12.64 16.53 10.94
C ALA A 171 -13.07 17.10 9.58
N GLY A 172 -13.53 16.26 8.65
CA GLY A 172 -14.05 16.71 7.35
C GLY A 172 -15.30 17.59 7.43
N PHE A 173 -16.08 17.48 8.52
CA PHE A 173 -17.28 18.29 8.73
C PHE A 173 -17.00 19.60 9.49
N ILE A 174 -16.08 19.59 10.45
CA ILE A 174 -15.85 20.71 11.40
C ILE A 174 -14.80 21.69 10.88
N ALA A 175 -13.75 21.19 10.20
CA ALA A 175 -12.57 21.99 9.94
C ALA A 175 -12.83 23.07 8.85
N SER A 176 -12.37 24.30 9.12
CA SER A 176 -12.41 25.37 8.12
C SER A 176 -11.56 25.02 6.90
N PRO A 177 -12.02 25.33 5.66
CA PRO A 177 -11.31 24.99 4.43
C PRO A 177 -9.85 25.44 4.36
N GLU A 178 -9.52 26.62 4.91
CA GLU A 178 -8.17 27.17 4.89
C GLU A 178 -7.19 26.31 5.71
N TYR A 179 -7.62 25.87 6.89
CA TYR A 179 -6.79 25.05 7.79
C TYR A 179 -6.67 23.60 7.31
N VAL A 180 -7.75 23.07 6.72
CA VAL A 180 -7.74 21.77 6.02
C VAL A 180 -6.72 21.78 4.89
N GLN A 181 -6.59 22.89 4.17
CA GLN A 181 -5.64 22.98 3.06
C GLN A 181 -4.19 22.86 3.53
N VAL A 182 -3.79 23.58 4.58
CA VAL A 182 -2.41 23.55 5.11
C VAL A 182 -2.08 22.16 5.66
N ALA A 183 -2.93 21.61 6.53
CA ALA A 183 -2.72 20.29 7.12
C ALA A 183 -2.76 19.18 6.06
N GLY A 184 -3.68 19.31 5.10
CA GLY A 184 -3.85 18.40 3.98
C GLY A 184 -2.65 18.33 3.05
N ILE A 185 -2.01 19.46 2.74
CA ILE A 185 -0.80 19.48 1.90
C ILE A 185 0.32 18.65 2.55
N LEU A 186 0.54 18.79 3.86
CA LEU A 186 1.57 18.04 4.59
C LEU A 186 1.30 16.53 4.55
N ILE A 187 0.05 16.13 4.80
CA ILE A 187 -0.40 14.73 4.74
C ILE A 187 -0.23 14.17 3.31
N VAL A 188 -0.64 14.94 2.29
CA VAL A 188 -0.51 14.53 0.88
C VAL A 188 0.95 14.36 0.49
N ILE A 189 1.84 15.30 0.83
CA ILE A 189 3.27 15.17 0.53
C ILE A 189 3.85 13.92 1.17
N ALA A 190 3.51 13.64 2.43
CA ALA A 190 3.95 12.42 3.10
C ALA A 190 3.48 11.15 2.36
N LEU A 191 2.21 11.09 1.97
CA LEU A 191 1.67 9.96 1.21
C LEU A 191 2.30 9.84 -0.19
N LEU A 192 2.69 10.94 -0.84
CA LEU A 192 3.40 10.89 -2.12
C LEU A 192 4.80 10.26 -1.99
N VAL A 193 5.49 10.47 -0.86
CA VAL A 193 6.77 9.80 -0.56
C VAL A 193 6.56 8.29 -0.43
N GLU A 194 5.56 7.88 0.38
CA GLU A 194 5.23 6.47 0.60
C GLU A 194 4.74 5.76 -0.68
N LEU A 195 3.96 6.47 -1.51
CA LEU A 195 3.48 6.00 -2.81
C LEU A 195 4.52 6.16 -3.93
N LYS A 196 5.77 6.46 -3.58
CA LYS A 196 6.93 6.50 -4.49
C LYS A 196 6.72 7.37 -5.74
N ILE A 197 5.98 8.47 -5.62
CA ILE A 197 5.74 9.42 -6.73
C ILE A 197 7.01 10.27 -6.93
N LEU A 198 7.54 10.36 -8.15
CA LEU A 198 8.77 11.12 -8.41
C LEU A 198 8.51 12.64 -8.31
N PRO A 199 9.48 13.40 -7.77
CA PRO A 199 10.83 13.00 -7.37
C PRO A 199 10.93 12.42 -5.94
N LEU A 200 9.84 12.35 -5.19
CA LEU A 200 9.82 11.91 -3.79
C LEU A 200 10.06 10.38 -3.64
N GLY A 201 9.77 9.60 -4.68
CA GLY A 201 9.95 8.14 -4.72
C GLY A 201 11.34 7.62 -5.10
N LEU A 202 12.39 8.45 -5.09
CA LEU A 202 13.73 8.05 -5.53
C LEU A 202 14.39 6.96 -4.67
N TRP A 203 13.82 6.65 -3.50
CA TRP A 203 14.24 5.53 -2.66
C TRP A 203 13.84 4.16 -3.24
N ALA A 204 12.73 4.07 -3.97
CA ALA A 204 12.11 2.80 -4.35
C ALA A 204 12.97 1.92 -5.26
N PRO A 205 13.66 2.43 -6.31
CA PRO A 205 14.47 1.58 -7.19
C PRO A 205 15.60 0.85 -6.46
N ASP A 206 16.21 1.48 -5.45
CA ASP A 206 17.32 0.90 -4.71
C ASP A 206 16.85 -0.17 -3.70
N VAL A 207 15.67 0.02 -3.12
CA VAL A 207 15.04 -0.94 -2.19
C VAL A 207 14.51 -2.17 -2.93
N TYR A 208 13.82 -1.95 -4.05
CA TYR A 208 13.11 -3.02 -4.76
C TYR A 208 14.08 -3.99 -5.46
N SER A 209 15.24 -3.51 -5.92
CA SER A 209 16.19 -4.35 -6.66
C SER A 209 17.14 -5.18 -5.78
N ASN A 210 17.34 -4.81 -4.52
CA ASN A 210 18.42 -5.37 -3.70
C ASN A 210 17.99 -5.88 -2.31
N GLY A 211 16.71 -5.74 -1.93
CA GLY A 211 16.20 -6.23 -0.65
C GLY A 211 15.99 -7.75 -0.61
N SER A 212 15.26 -8.24 0.41
CA SER A 212 14.79 -9.63 0.44
C SER A 212 13.89 -9.93 -0.77
N THR A 213 13.70 -11.22 -1.10
CA THR A 213 12.76 -11.65 -2.16
C THR A 213 11.31 -11.24 -1.86
N VAL A 214 10.98 -11.00 -0.59
CA VAL A 214 9.67 -10.55 -0.12
C VAL A 214 9.50 -9.04 -0.26
N THR A 215 10.58 -8.28 -0.15
CA THR A 215 10.58 -6.81 -0.10
C THR A 215 9.83 -6.16 -1.27
N PRO A 216 10.22 -6.38 -2.55
CA PRO A 216 9.55 -5.73 -3.66
C PRO A 216 8.14 -6.29 -3.89
N VAL A 217 7.88 -7.55 -3.50
CA VAL A 217 6.55 -8.16 -3.60
C VAL A 217 5.58 -7.44 -2.66
N ALA A 218 5.91 -7.32 -1.37
CA ALA A 218 5.06 -6.66 -0.38
C ALA A 218 4.87 -5.16 -0.67
N LEU A 219 5.97 -4.45 -0.97
CA LEU A 219 5.95 -3.01 -1.27
C LEU A 219 5.20 -2.69 -2.55
N GLY A 220 5.41 -3.47 -3.62
CA GLY A 220 4.80 -3.27 -4.93
C GLY A 220 3.35 -3.71 -5.04
N SER A 221 2.81 -4.43 -4.04
CA SER A 221 1.44 -4.95 -4.04
C SER A 221 0.64 -4.48 -2.82
N ALA A 222 0.55 -5.30 -1.77
CA ALA A 222 -0.31 -5.09 -0.61
C ALA A 222 -0.12 -3.72 0.07
N ILE A 223 1.13 -3.29 0.26
CA ILE A 223 1.44 -1.99 0.90
C ILE A 223 0.97 -0.84 0.01
N THR A 224 1.33 -0.85 -1.28
CA THR A 224 0.91 0.20 -2.22
C THR A 224 -0.61 0.32 -2.28
N VAL A 225 -1.33 -0.82 -2.31
CA VAL A 225 -2.80 -0.84 -2.34
C VAL A 225 -3.41 -0.22 -1.09
N ALA A 226 -2.90 -0.56 0.10
CA ALA A 226 -3.42 -0.04 1.35
C ALA A 226 -3.17 1.47 1.51
N ILE A 227 -2.01 1.96 1.07
CA ILE A 227 -1.68 3.39 1.13
C ILE A 227 -2.50 4.19 0.11
N PHE A 228 -2.78 3.64 -1.09
CA PHE A 228 -3.68 4.29 -2.04
C PHE A 228 -5.11 4.39 -1.52
N TYR A 229 -5.60 3.38 -0.79
CA TYR A 229 -6.88 3.47 -0.09
C TYR A 229 -6.87 4.59 0.96
N LEU A 230 -5.84 4.67 1.79
CA LEU A 230 -5.73 5.74 2.78
C LEU A 230 -5.70 7.11 2.09
N PHE A 231 -4.94 7.23 1.01
CA PHE A 231 -4.89 8.44 0.19
C PHE A 231 -6.28 8.80 -0.31
N SER A 232 -7.00 7.89 -0.99
CA SER A 232 -8.33 8.20 -1.51
C SER A 232 -9.32 8.53 -0.40
N ARG A 233 -9.26 7.85 0.75
CA ARG A 233 -10.11 8.13 1.91
C ARG A 233 -9.89 9.54 2.44
N ILE A 234 -8.66 9.95 2.67
CA ILE A 234 -8.34 11.29 3.19
C ILE A 234 -8.60 12.36 2.11
N PHE A 235 -8.11 12.11 0.90
CA PHE A 235 -8.15 13.07 -0.20
C PHE A 235 -9.58 13.42 -0.61
N PHE A 236 -10.47 12.41 -0.68
CA PHE A 236 -11.86 12.64 -1.12
C PHE A 236 -12.80 13.05 0.01
N ASN A 237 -12.62 12.56 1.24
CA ASN A 237 -13.60 12.82 2.32
C ASN A 237 -13.19 13.98 3.24
N VAL A 238 -11.91 14.37 3.25
CA VAL A 238 -11.42 15.38 4.20
C VAL A 238 -10.76 16.55 3.50
N LEU A 239 -10.07 16.30 2.37
CA LEU A 239 -9.28 17.31 1.68
C LEU A 239 -9.94 17.87 0.42
N GLU A 240 -11.28 17.91 0.34
CA GLU A 240 -12.00 18.57 -0.75
C GLU A 240 -11.47 20.00 -1.08
N PRO A 241 -11.06 20.82 -0.08
CA PRO A 241 -10.47 22.15 -0.35
C PRO A 241 -9.09 22.13 -1.03
N VAL A 242 -8.37 21.00 -1.00
CA VAL A 242 -7.02 20.90 -1.59
C VAL A 242 -7.14 20.75 -3.10
N LYS A 243 -6.65 21.76 -3.83
CA LYS A 243 -6.62 21.73 -5.29
C LYS A 243 -5.82 20.52 -5.78
N PRO A 244 -6.40 19.64 -6.60
CA PRO A 244 -5.73 18.40 -7.01
C PRO A 244 -4.70 18.61 -8.14
N MET A 245 -4.79 19.73 -8.86
CA MET A 245 -4.00 20.01 -10.06
C MET A 245 -2.47 19.85 -9.85
N PRO A 246 -1.84 20.30 -8.75
CA PRO A 246 -0.42 20.10 -8.54
C PRO A 246 -0.05 18.61 -8.42
N VAL A 247 -0.87 17.81 -7.73
CA VAL A 247 -0.67 16.37 -7.58
C VAL A 247 -0.83 15.67 -8.93
N TYR A 248 -1.80 16.08 -9.73
CA TYR A 248 -2.02 15.58 -11.07
C TYR A 248 -0.82 15.82 -11.99
N ILE A 249 -0.36 17.08 -12.08
CA ILE A 249 0.80 17.45 -12.90
C ILE A 249 2.04 16.68 -12.45
N LEU A 250 2.29 16.62 -11.14
CA LEU A 250 3.42 15.88 -10.59
C LEU A 250 3.36 14.38 -10.95
N SER A 251 2.16 13.81 -10.92
CA SER A 251 1.94 12.41 -11.28
C SER A 251 2.21 12.16 -12.77
N LEU A 252 1.77 13.05 -13.67
CA LEU A 252 2.07 12.95 -15.10
C LEU A 252 3.58 13.05 -15.37
N ILE A 253 4.27 13.97 -14.69
CA ILE A 253 5.72 14.08 -14.76
C ILE A 253 6.36 12.78 -14.28
N SER A 254 5.91 12.24 -13.13
CA SER A 254 6.40 10.99 -12.57
C SER A 254 6.22 9.80 -13.52
N ILE A 255 5.07 9.68 -14.19
CA ILE A 255 4.83 8.65 -15.22
C ILE A 255 5.90 8.74 -16.32
N ALA A 256 6.10 9.92 -16.91
CA ALA A 256 7.05 10.12 -18.00
C ALA A 256 8.48 9.77 -17.58
N PHE A 257 8.93 10.30 -16.44
CA PHE A 257 10.28 10.03 -15.93
C PHE A 257 10.50 8.56 -15.56
N ALA A 258 9.52 7.91 -14.92
CA ALA A 258 9.61 6.51 -14.53
C ALA A 258 9.70 5.59 -15.76
N GLN A 259 8.89 5.83 -16.79
CA GLN A 259 8.94 5.06 -18.03
C GLN A 259 10.28 5.23 -18.77
N LEU A 260 10.75 6.48 -18.92
CA LEU A 260 12.06 6.75 -19.54
C LEU A 260 13.22 6.12 -18.75
N ALA A 261 13.13 6.17 -17.41
CA ALA A 261 14.14 5.56 -16.55
C ALA A 261 14.13 4.03 -16.64
N ALA A 262 12.95 3.39 -16.75
CA ALA A 262 12.79 1.95 -16.90
C ALA A 262 13.48 1.44 -18.18
N MET A 263 13.33 2.15 -19.29
CA MET A 263 13.96 1.80 -20.58
C MET A 263 15.50 1.84 -20.54
N LYS A 264 16.07 2.68 -19.67
CA LYS A 264 17.53 2.80 -19.52
C LYS A 264 18.14 1.82 -18.52
N GLN A 265 17.32 1.11 -17.75
CA GLN A 265 17.85 0.16 -16.75
C GLN A 265 18.42 -1.09 -17.41
N LYS A 266 19.54 -1.57 -16.86
CA LYS A 266 20.21 -2.81 -17.30
C LYS A 266 19.82 -4.04 -16.49
N THR A 267 19.15 -3.85 -15.35
CA THR A 267 18.77 -4.92 -14.43
C THR A 267 17.26 -5.00 -14.30
N LEU A 268 16.74 -6.24 -14.37
CA LEU A 268 15.30 -6.48 -14.31
C LEU A 268 14.66 -5.91 -13.04
N GLY A 269 15.30 -6.08 -11.88
CA GLY A 269 14.79 -5.55 -10.61
C GLY A 269 14.57 -4.03 -10.63
N ARG A 270 15.51 -3.27 -11.23
CA ARG A 270 15.34 -1.81 -11.37
C ARG A 270 14.31 -1.45 -12.44
N THR A 271 14.27 -2.18 -13.56
CA THR A 271 13.23 -1.99 -14.58
C THR A 271 11.83 -2.15 -13.99
N LEU A 272 11.60 -3.22 -13.22
CA LEU A 272 10.33 -3.48 -12.54
C LEU A 272 10.03 -2.43 -11.47
N ALA A 273 11.04 -1.96 -10.73
CA ALA A 273 10.84 -0.89 -9.74
C ALA A 273 10.34 0.42 -10.40
N TYR A 274 10.95 0.82 -11.52
CA TYR A 274 10.48 1.99 -12.27
C TYR A 274 9.12 1.74 -12.94
N ALA A 275 8.82 0.52 -13.41
CA ALA A 275 7.49 0.17 -13.88
C ALA A 275 6.43 0.34 -12.77
N SER A 276 6.72 -0.11 -11.54
CA SER A 276 5.86 0.05 -10.38
C SER A 276 5.67 1.53 -9.99
N ILE A 277 6.70 2.37 -10.13
CA ILE A 277 6.58 3.83 -9.96
C ILE A 277 5.63 4.41 -11.01
N ALA A 278 5.77 4.01 -12.28
CA ALA A 278 4.91 4.49 -13.36
C ALA A 278 3.45 4.09 -13.11
N GLY A 279 3.19 2.83 -12.74
CA GLY A 279 1.85 2.33 -12.42
C GLY A 279 1.22 3.05 -11.22
N ALA A 280 1.96 3.24 -10.12
CA ALA A 280 1.50 4.04 -8.99
C ALA A 280 1.20 5.48 -9.41
N SER A 281 2.05 6.09 -10.24
CA SER A 281 1.83 7.45 -10.73
C SER A 281 0.61 7.56 -11.66
N THR A 282 0.27 6.51 -12.41
CA THR A 282 -0.97 6.43 -13.19
C THR A 282 -2.20 6.41 -12.28
N VAL A 283 -2.20 5.62 -11.21
CA VAL A 283 -3.29 5.63 -10.21
C VAL A 283 -3.42 7.01 -9.57
N MET A 284 -2.30 7.61 -9.14
CA MET A 284 -2.30 8.94 -8.53
C MET A 284 -2.82 10.02 -9.49
N ALA A 285 -2.40 10.00 -10.76
CA ALA A 285 -2.91 10.92 -11.79
C ALA A 285 -4.43 10.77 -11.96
N ALA A 286 -4.94 9.54 -12.03
CA ALA A 286 -6.38 9.29 -12.14
C ALA A 286 -7.16 9.87 -10.95
N LEU A 287 -6.72 9.56 -9.72
CA LEU A 287 -7.37 10.03 -8.48
C LEU A 287 -7.28 11.55 -8.28
N SER A 288 -6.28 12.20 -8.86
CA SER A 288 -6.05 13.66 -8.77
C SER A 288 -6.46 14.44 -10.02
N SER A 289 -7.11 13.81 -11.00
CA SER A 289 -7.49 14.47 -12.27
C SER A 289 -8.47 15.65 -12.12
N GLY A 290 -9.12 15.79 -10.97
CA GLY A 290 -10.12 16.84 -10.71
C GLY A 290 -11.50 16.54 -11.28
N ALA A 291 -11.68 15.39 -11.93
CA ALA A 291 -12.99 14.86 -12.31
C ALA A 291 -13.71 14.22 -11.11
N PHE A 292 -13.72 14.95 -9.99
CA PHE A 292 -14.37 14.53 -8.75
C PHE A 292 -15.88 14.35 -8.97
N GLY A 293 -16.43 13.28 -8.40
CA GLY A 293 -17.86 12.97 -8.51
C GLY A 293 -18.26 12.10 -9.70
N VAL A 294 -17.34 11.79 -10.62
CA VAL A 294 -17.58 10.71 -11.60
C VAL A 294 -17.11 9.41 -10.95
N GLU A 295 -18.03 8.69 -10.29
CA GLU A 295 -17.77 7.38 -9.64
C GLU A 295 -16.99 6.40 -10.54
N THR A 296 -17.12 6.57 -11.86
CA THR A 296 -16.44 5.77 -12.87
C THR A 296 -14.91 5.91 -12.83
N ILE A 297 -14.36 7.11 -12.62
CA ILE A 297 -12.90 7.33 -12.67
C ILE A 297 -12.20 6.77 -11.43
N ALA A 298 -12.78 6.97 -10.24
CA ALA A 298 -12.25 6.37 -9.01
C ALA A 298 -12.30 4.84 -9.09
N SER A 299 -13.40 4.28 -9.58
CA SER A 299 -13.54 2.83 -9.80
C SER A 299 -12.53 2.30 -10.81
N ALA A 300 -12.29 3.02 -11.91
CA ALA A 300 -11.28 2.68 -12.90
C ALA A 300 -9.86 2.74 -12.33
N ALA A 301 -9.56 3.74 -11.50
CA ALA A 301 -8.28 3.86 -10.81
C ALA A 301 -8.06 2.69 -9.84
N TYR A 302 -9.10 2.25 -9.12
CA TYR A 302 -9.02 1.08 -8.24
C TYR A 302 -8.85 -0.23 -9.02
N LEU A 303 -9.54 -0.39 -10.16
CA LEU A 303 -9.35 -1.53 -11.05
C LEU A 303 -7.90 -1.58 -11.58
N TYR A 304 -7.37 -0.42 -12.00
CA TYR A 304 -5.98 -0.29 -12.43
C TYR A 304 -5.01 -0.66 -11.30
N LEU A 305 -5.25 -0.13 -10.10
CA LEU A 305 -4.44 -0.40 -8.92
C LEU A 305 -4.38 -1.89 -8.57
N PHE A 306 -5.51 -2.59 -8.59
CA PHE A 306 -5.53 -4.03 -8.33
C PHE A 306 -4.82 -4.84 -9.43
N ASN A 307 -5.01 -4.48 -10.70
CA ASN A 307 -4.29 -5.11 -11.81
C ASN A 307 -2.77 -4.89 -11.71
N GLU A 308 -2.36 -3.66 -11.40
CA GLU A 308 -0.96 -3.29 -11.18
C GLU A 308 -0.36 -4.10 -10.03
N ALA A 309 -1.05 -4.17 -8.89
CA ALA A 309 -0.59 -4.89 -7.71
C ALA A 309 -0.48 -6.41 -7.94
N ILE A 310 -1.44 -7.03 -8.65
CA ILE A 310 -1.35 -8.46 -9.04
C ILE A 310 -0.15 -8.67 -9.97
N SER A 311 0.01 -7.80 -10.96
CA SER A 311 1.09 -7.92 -11.94
C SER A 311 2.45 -7.76 -11.26
N MET A 312 2.62 -6.76 -10.38
CA MET A 312 3.85 -6.57 -9.61
C MET A 312 4.10 -7.72 -8.64
N PHE A 313 3.07 -8.26 -8.00
CA PHE A 313 3.20 -9.47 -7.19
C PHE A 313 3.81 -10.62 -7.99
N ILE A 314 3.26 -10.92 -9.17
CA ILE A 314 3.74 -12.00 -10.05
C ILE A 314 5.16 -11.72 -10.53
N LEU A 315 5.42 -10.53 -11.06
CA LEU A 315 6.71 -10.17 -11.65
C LEU A 315 7.84 -10.17 -10.63
N PHE A 316 7.62 -9.59 -9.44
CA PHE A 316 8.62 -9.59 -8.38
C PHE A 316 8.82 -10.97 -7.74
N THR A 317 7.76 -11.78 -7.62
CA THR A 317 7.89 -13.15 -7.13
C THR A 317 8.74 -13.98 -8.09
N ILE A 318 8.50 -13.86 -9.40
CA ILE A 318 9.29 -14.55 -10.43
C ILE A 318 10.73 -14.02 -10.47
N TYR A 319 10.91 -12.71 -10.36
CA TYR A 319 12.24 -12.10 -10.28
C TYR A 319 13.05 -12.67 -9.10
N GLY A 320 12.45 -12.72 -7.92
CA GLY A 320 13.08 -13.29 -6.71
C GLY A 320 13.34 -14.79 -6.85
N TYR A 321 12.40 -15.55 -7.42
CA TYR A 321 12.53 -17.00 -7.64
C TYR A 321 13.66 -17.34 -8.62
N LEU A 322 13.80 -16.59 -9.71
CA LEU A 322 14.77 -16.91 -10.75
C LEU A 322 16.21 -16.63 -10.34
N ASN A 323 16.46 -15.70 -9.42
CA ASN A 323 17.82 -15.35 -8.92
C ASN A 323 18.90 -15.37 -10.02
N HIS A 324 18.64 -14.68 -11.15
CA HIS A 324 19.48 -14.59 -12.34
C HIS A 324 19.64 -15.85 -13.22
N LYS A 325 18.94 -16.96 -12.94
CA LYS A 325 19.03 -18.22 -13.70
C LYS A 325 18.29 -18.24 -15.05
N GLY A 326 17.63 -17.14 -15.41
CA GLY A 326 16.91 -16.98 -16.68
C GLY A 326 15.66 -17.87 -16.81
N PHE A 327 14.87 -17.66 -17.86
CA PHE A 327 13.58 -18.34 -18.07
C PHE A 327 13.68 -19.71 -18.76
N LYS A 328 14.87 -20.06 -19.31
CA LYS A 328 15.05 -21.22 -20.22
C LYS A 328 14.62 -22.55 -19.62
N ASN A 329 14.81 -22.73 -18.31
CA ASN A 329 14.48 -23.98 -17.61
C ASN A 329 13.16 -23.90 -16.83
N ASN A 330 12.39 -22.81 -16.96
CA ASN A 330 11.11 -22.65 -16.26
C ASN A 330 10.08 -21.95 -17.14
N SER A 331 9.46 -22.71 -18.04
CA SER A 331 8.44 -22.22 -18.97
C SER A 331 7.21 -21.65 -18.26
N VAL A 332 6.83 -22.21 -17.10
CA VAL A 332 5.69 -21.71 -16.32
C VAL A 332 5.96 -20.30 -15.81
N ALA A 333 7.15 -20.05 -15.26
CA ALA A 333 7.54 -18.71 -14.85
C ALA A 333 7.62 -17.75 -16.06
N GLY A 334 8.10 -18.21 -17.21
CA GLY A 334 8.12 -17.41 -18.44
C GLY A 334 6.72 -17.00 -18.93
N ILE A 335 5.75 -17.93 -18.91
CA ILE A 335 4.36 -17.68 -19.30
C ILE A 335 3.71 -16.70 -18.30
N ALA A 336 3.84 -16.95 -16.99
CA ALA A 336 3.26 -16.08 -15.97
C ALA A 336 3.84 -14.66 -16.02
N PHE A 337 5.17 -14.52 -16.21
CA PHE A 337 5.83 -13.24 -16.38
C PHE A 337 5.32 -12.49 -17.62
N SER A 338 5.17 -13.20 -18.75
CA SER A 338 4.67 -12.63 -19.99
C SER A 338 3.22 -12.16 -19.86
N LEU A 339 2.35 -12.98 -19.28
CA LEU A 339 0.94 -12.62 -19.05
C LEU A 339 0.80 -11.39 -18.14
N ALA A 340 1.57 -11.33 -17.04
CA ALA A 340 1.57 -10.17 -16.16
C ALA A 340 2.08 -8.91 -16.88
N SER A 341 3.14 -9.03 -17.68
CA SER A 341 3.67 -7.91 -18.48
C SER A 341 2.69 -7.43 -19.55
N ILE A 342 2.02 -8.35 -20.24
CA ILE A 342 0.98 -8.04 -21.23
C ILE A 342 -0.22 -7.34 -20.57
N SER A 343 -0.61 -7.77 -19.36
CA SER A 343 -1.65 -7.09 -18.58
C SER A 343 -1.23 -5.68 -18.18
N LEU A 344 0.02 -5.46 -17.75
CA LEU A 344 0.54 -4.12 -17.44
C LEU A 344 0.56 -3.19 -18.65
N ILE A 345 0.91 -3.71 -19.82
CA ILE A 345 0.86 -2.94 -21.08
C ILE A 345 -0.60 -2.57 -21.40
N GLY A 346 -1.56 -3.43 -21.05
CA GLY A 346 -2.98 -3.24 -21.30
C GLY A 346 -3.39 -3.81 -22.65
N PHE A 347 -2.93 -5.02 -22.97
CA PHE A 347 -3.32 -5.68 -24.21
C PHE A 347 -4.80 -6.13 -24.18
N PRO A 348 -5.55 -6.06 -25.29
CA PRO A 348 -6.93 -6.50 -25.35
C PRO A 348 -7.13 -7.89 -24.73
N LEU A 349 -8.24 -8.11 -24.02
CA LEU A 349 -8.57 -9.31 -23.22
C LEU A 349 -7.91 -9.40 -21.82
N THR A 350 -7.05 -8.47 -21.44
CA THR A 350 -6.50 -8.40 -20.08
C THR A 350 -7.26 -7.44 -19.17
N ALA A 351 -7.17 -7.65 -17.85
CA ALA A 351 -7.74 -6.71 -16.87
C ALA A 351 -7.11 -5.31 -17.01
N GLY A 352 -5.82 -5.23 -17.35
CA GLY A 352 -5.16 -3.94 -17.54
C GLY A 352 -5.62 -3.16 -18.76
N PHE A 353 -6.13 -3.82 -19.81
CA PHE A 353 -6.77 -3.12 -20.94
C PHE A 353 -8.03 -2.39 -20.47
N TRP A 354 -8.92 -3.11 -19.79
CA TRP A 354 -10.15 -2.53 -19.24
C TRP A 354 -9.86 -1.45 -18.22
N ALA A 355 -8.83 -1.61 -17.39
CA ALA A 355 -8.41 -0.57 -16.48
C ALA A 355 -7.96 0.71 -17.20
N LYS A 356 -7.10 0.59 -18.21
CA LYS A 356 -6.58 1.77 -18.95
C LYS A 356 -7.64 2.45 -19.80
N ILE A 357 -8.51 1.70 -20.48
CA ILE A 357 -9.53 2.30 -21.34
C ILE A 357 -10.57 3.07 -20.53
N ASN A 358 -10.85 2.67 -19.29
CA ASN A 358 -11.75 3.42 -18.41
C ASN A 358 -11.06 4.65 -17.75
N LEU A 359 -9.73 4.75 -17.84
CA LEU A 359 -8.96 5.91 -17.36
C LEU A 359 -8.70 6.97 -18.45
N LEU A 360 -8.84 6.60 -19.72
CA LEU A 360 -8.73 7.47 -20.89
C LEU A 360 -10.10 8.02 -21.26
#